data_AF-A0A4R9EU54-F1
#
_entry.id   AF-A0A4R9EU54-F1
#
_cell.length_a   1.000
_cell.length_b   1.000
_cell.length_c   1.000
_cell.angle_alpha   90.00
_cell.angle_beta   90.00
_cell.angle_gamma   90.00
#
_symmetry.space_group_name_H-M   'P 1'
#
loop_
_entity.id
_entity.type
_entity.pdbx_description
1 polymer ?
#
loop_
_entity_poly.entity_id
_entity_poly.type
_entity_poly.pdbx_seq_one_letter_code
_entity_poly.pdbx_strand_id
1 'polypeptide(L)'
;MGRAIRARDVDTVLADYPHSEWTGDDWIPGWRTAQAGRRQVNAYHDGPGEKDGLERYRLELQAAGYHVVPDQQPGGGRRRLHITRP
;
A
#
# COMPACT_ATOMS: atom_id res chain seq x y z
N MET A 1 0.13 -22.98 9.50
CA MET A 1 -0.92 -21.94 9.58
C MET A 1 -0.33 -20.60 9.13
N GLY A 2 -0.81 -20.03 8.03
CA GLY A 2 -0.36 -18.69 7.60
C GLY A 2 -0.84 -17.61 8.55
N ARG A 3 0.06 -16.75 9.03
CA ARG A 3 -0.27 -15.62 9.91
C ARG A 3 -1.19 -14.65 9.17
N ALA A 4 -2.26 -14.19 9.84
CA ALA A 4 -3.10 -13.12 9.31
C ALA A 4 -2.29 -11.83 9.19
N ILE A 5 -2.66 -10.98 8.24
CA ILE A 5 -2.11 -9.63 8.05
C ILE A 5 -3.24 -8.61 8.21
N ARG A 6 -2.96 -7.51 8.89
CA ARG A 6 -3.91 -6.40 9.09
C ARG A 6 -3.39 -5.15 8.42
N ALA A 7 -4.30 -4.37 7.82
CA ALA A 7 -3.97 -3.08 7.21
C ALA A 7 -3.23 -2.16 8.20
N ARG A 8 -3.69 -2.05 9.45
CA ARG A 8 -3.03 -1.28 10.51
C ARG A 8 -1.53 -1.59 10.71
N ASP A 9 -1.13 -2.84 10.49
CA ASP A 9 0.28 -3.25 10.68
C ASP A 9 1.13 -2.74 9.49
N VAL A 10 0.54 -2.64 8.29
CA VAL A 10 1.12 -2.00 7.11
C VAL A 10 1.15 -0.48 7.29
N ASP A 11 0.05 0.10 7.79
CA ASP A 11 -0.07 1.54 8.09
C ASP A 11 1.04 2.01 9.03
N THR A 12 1.36 1.19 10.03
CA THR A 12 2.43 1.48 11.00
C THR A 12 3.80 1.56 10.31
N VAL A 13 4.06 0.71 9.30
CA VAL A 13 5.33 0.75 8.54
C VAL A 13 5.39 1.99 7.64
N LEU A 14 4.25 2.41 7.11
CA LEU A 14 4.18 3.55 6.20
C LEU A 14 3.93 4.89 6.90
N ALA A 15 3.87 4.91 8.24
CA ALA A 15 3.50 6.09 9.02
C ALA A 15 4.40 7.31 8.79
N ASP A 16 5.66 7.09 8.40
CA ASP A 16 6.62 8.16 8.08
C ASP A 16 6.37 8.83 6.71
N TYR A 17 5.49 8.25 5.89
CA TYR A 17 5.05 8.83 4.61
C TYR A 17 3.71 9.54 4.77
N PRO A 18 3.43 10.56 3.93
CA PRO A 18 2.13 11.22 3.96
C PRO A 18 1.02 10.22 3.63
N HIS A 19 0.04 10.13 4.52
CA HIS A 19 -1.18 9.38 4.28
C HIS A 19 -2.08 10.18 3.31
N SER A 20 -2.68 9.48 2.35
CA SER A 20 -3.62 10.07 1.41
C SER A 20 -4.92 10.42 2.11
N GLU A 21 -5.31 11.68 2.04
CA GLU A 21 -6.51 12.20 2.68
C GLU A 21 -7.21 13.23 1.78
N TRP A 22 -8.54 13.24 1.83
CA TRP A 22 -9.35 14.27 1.18
C TRP A 22 -9.57 15.42 2.16
N THR A 23 -9.09 16.62 1.83
CA THR A 23 -9.20 17.80 2.71
C THR A 23 -10.35 18.74 2.34
N GLY A 24 -11.38 18.24 1.67
CA GLY A 24 -12.52 19.04 1.22
C GLY A 24 -12.32 19.70 -0.14
N ASP A 25 -11.13 20.27 -0.36
CA ASP A 25 -10.80 21.01 -1.59
C ASP A 25 -9.85 20.24 -2.53
N ASP A 26 -9.05 19.31 -2.00
CA ASP A 26 -8.11 18.51 -2.79
C ASP A 26 -7.79 17.16 -2.11
N TRP A 27 -7.17 16.26 -2.86
CA TRP A 27 -6.53 15.05 -2.35
C TRP A 27 -5.07 15.34 -2.00
N ILE A 28 -4.71 15.14 -0.72
CA ILE A 28 -3.30 15.08 -0.33
C ILE A 28 -2.68 13.83 -0.98
N PRO A 29 -1.61 13.98 -1.79
CA PRO A 29 -0.91 12.83 -2.34
C PRO A 29 -0.26 12.00 -1.24
N GLY A 30 -0.40 10.68 -1.31
CA GLY A 30 0.05 9.83 -0.22
C GLY A 30 -0.21 8.35 -0.39
N TRP A 31 0.18 7.57 0.62
CA TRP A 31 -0.16 6.16 0.68
C TRP A 31 -1.59 5.96 1.20
N ARG A 32 -2.22 4.89 0.73
CA ARG A 32 -3.49 4.40 1.29
C ARG A 32 -3.49 2.89 1.28
N THR A 33 -3.92 2.26 2.37
CA THR A 33 -4.08 0.81 2.44
C THR A 33 -5.55 0.41 2.36
N ALA A 34 -5.79 -0.80 1.86
CA ALA A 34 -7.10 -1.43 1.86
C ALA A 34 -6.95 -2.90 2.23
N GLN A 35 -7.73 -3.36 3.21
CA GLN A 35 -7.79 -4.77 3.55
C GLN A 35 -8.53 -5.54 2.43
N ALA A 36 -7.81 -6.40 1.71
CA ALA A 36 -8.37 -7.19 0.61
C ALA A 36 -8.86 -8.57 1.08
N GLY A 37 -8.28 -9.10 2.15
CA GLY A 37 -8.71 -10.35 2.76
C GLY A 37 -7.88 -10.69 4.00
N ARG A 38 -8.16 -11.82 4.66
CA ARG A 38 -7.48 -12.21 5.92
C ARG A 38 -5.95 -12.31 5.81
N ARG A 39 -5.45 -12.57 4.60
CA ARG A 39 -4.02 -12.79 4.31
C ARG A 39 -3.46 -11.79 3.30
N GLN A 40 -4.21 -10.75 2.96
CA GLN A 40 -3.84 -9.79 1.93
C GLN A 40 -4.27 -8.37 2.29
N VAL A 41 -3.33 -7.44 2.15
CA VAL A 41 -3.54 -6.00 2.15
C VAL A 41 -3.07 -5.45 0.82
N ASN A 42 -3.79 -4.49 0.26
CA ASN A 42 -3.34 -3.74 -0.90
C ASN A 42 -2.92 -2.35 -0.46
N ALA A 43 -1.78 -1.85 -0.93
CA ALA A 43 -1.39 -0.45 -0.78
C ALA A 43 -1.42 0.28 -2.12
N TYR A 44 -1.80 1.55 -2.10
CA TYR A 44 -1.93 2.42 -3.26
C TYR A 44 -1.15 3.71 -2.99
N HIS A 45 -0.76 4.38 -4.07
CA HIS A 45 -0.37 5.78 -4.02
C HIS A 45 -1.48 6.59 -4.69
N ASP A 46 -2.09 7.51 -3.95
CA ASP A 46 -3.02 8.50 -4.49
C ASP A 46 -2.20 9.76 -4.84
N GLY A 47 -2.41 10.33 -6.03
CA GLY A 47 -1.70 11.53 -6.48
C GLY A 47 -0.56 11.28 -7.49
N PRO A 48 0.16 12.34 -7.89
CA PRO A 48 1.23 12.27 -8.89
C PRO A 48 2.44 11.50 -8.37
N GLY A 49 3.15 10.81 -9.28
CA GLY A 49 4.33 10.02 -8.89
C GLY A 49 4.00 8.61 -8.38
N GLU A 50 2.82 8.07 -8.72
CA GLU A 50 2.34 6.74 -8.31
C GLU A 50 3.43 5.65 -8.38
N LYS A 51 4.16 5.56 -9.50
CA LYS A 51 5.20 4.54 -9.69
C LYS A 51 6.33 4.66 -8.65
N ASP A 52 6.84 5.86 -8.46
CA ASP A 52 7.98 6.11 -7.56
C ASP A 52 7.57 6.02 -6.09
N GLY A 53 6.34 6.46 -5.77
CA GLY A 53 5.76 6.30 -4.44
C GLY A 53 5.56 4.83 -4.08
N LEU A 54 4.97 4.05 -4.98
CA LEU A 54 4.77 2.61 -4.78
C LEU A 54 6.10 1.86 -4.65
N GLU A 55 7.13 2.21 -5.42
CA GLU A 55 8.45 1.57 -5.28
C GLU A 55 9.10 1.88 -3.92
N ARG A 56 8.98 3.12 -3.42
CA ARG A 56 9.45 3.45 -2.05
C ARG A 56 8.73 2.62 -0.99
N TYR A 57 7.40 2.58 -1.02
CA TYR A 57 6.61 1.81 -0.05
C TYR A 57 6.94 0.31 -0.12
N ARG A 58 7.17 -0.21 -1.32
CA ARG A 58 7.59 -1.60 -1.52
C ARG A 58 8.89 -1.91 -0.81
N LEU A 59 9.91 -1.07 -0.95
CA LEU A 59 11.22 -1.29 -0.32
C LEU A 59 11.10 -1.31 1.20
N GLU A 60 10.37 -0.38 1.79
CA GLU A 60 10.16 -0.32 3.25
C GLU A 60 9.37 -1.52 3.77
N LEU A 61 8.31 -1.91 3.07
CA LEU A 61 7.50 -3.06 3.46
C LEU A 61 8.28 -4.38 3.32
N GLN A 62 9.14 -4.49 2.31
CA GLN A 62 10.05 -5.64 2.17
C GLN A 62 11.10 -5.65 3.29
N ALA A 63 11.67 -4.49 3.65
CA ALA A 63 12.59 -4.36 4.79
C ALA A 63 11.93 -4.74 6.12
N ALA A 64 10.64 -4.43 6.29
CA ALA A 64 9.82 -4.87 7.42
C ALA A 64 9.44 -6.36 7.39
N GLY A 65 9.87 -7.11 6.36
CA GLY A 65 9.70 -8.57 6.26
C GLY A 65 8.40 -9.02 5.59
N TYR A 66 7.67 -8.13 4.92
CA TYR A 66 6.50 -8.50 4.13
C TYR A 66 6.89 -9.01 2.75
N HIS A 67 6.06 -9.91 2.20
CA HIS A 67 6.13 -10.24 0.80
C HIS A 67 5.27 -9.23 0.02
N VAL A 68 5.90 -8.49 -0.89
CA VAL A 68 5.27 -7.38 -1.60
C VAL A 68 5.44 -7.56 -3.11
N VAL A 69 4.32 -7.59 -3.83
CA VAL A 69 4.27 -7.75 -5.28
C VAL A 69 3.59 -6.53 -5.89
N PRO A 70 4.28 -5.74 -6.73
CA PRO A 70 3.61 -4.74 -7.56
C PRO A 70 2.61 -5.41 -8.49
N ASP A 71 1.39 -4.91 -8.50
CA ASP A 71 0.28 -5.43 -9.28
C ASP A 71 -0.48 -4.27 -9.95
N GLN A 72 -1.15 -4.57 -11.05
CA GLN A 72 -2.06 -3.64 -11.70
C GLN A 72 -3.46 -4.23 -11.70
N GLN A 73 -4.46 -3.43 -11.33
CA GLN A 73 -5.84 -3.89 -11.38
C GLN A 73 -6.21 -4.39 -12.79
N PRO A 74 -6.98 -5.49 -12.90
CA PRO A 74 -7.46 -5.99 -14.18
C PRO A 74 -8.14 -4.89 -15.01
N GLY A 75 -7.91 -4.89 -16.32
CA GLY A 75 -8.42 -3.86 -17.22
C GLY A 75 -7.56 -2.59 -17.28
N GLY A 76 -6.33 -2.62 -16.79
CA GLY A 76 -5.43 -1.45 -16.82
C GLY A 76 -5.75 -0.40 -15.76
N GLY A 77 -6.43 -0.80 -14.68
CA GLY A 77 -6.79 0.07 -13.58
C GLY A 77 -5.61 0.52 -12.74
N ARG A 78 -5.88 0.93 -11.50
CA ARG A 78 -4.88 1.53 -10.59
C ARG A 78 -3.73 0.56 -10.29
N ARG A 79 -2.51 1.09 -10.14
CA ARG A 79 -1.40 0.30 -9.64
C ARG A 79 -1.52 0.14 -8.14
N ARG A 80 -1.07 -1.01 -7.63
CA ARG A 80 -1.12 -1.34 -6.22
C ARG A 80 0.05 -2.23 -5.83
N LEU A 81 0.30 -2.30 -4.53
CA LEU A 81 1.15 -3.33 -3.95
C LEU A 81 0.26 -4.37 -3.31
N HIS A 82 0.43 -5.61 -3.74
CA HIS A 82 -0.15 -6.77 -3.07
C HIS A 82 0.79 -7.20 -1.95
N ILE A 83 0.34 -7.05 -0.70
CA ILE A 83 1.12 -7.31 0.50
C ILE A 83 0.58 -8.56 1.20
N THR A 84 1.46 -9.53 1.42
CA THR A 84 1.19 -10.75 2.18
C THR A 84 2.29 -10.99 3.20
N ARG A 85 2.05 -11.94 4.11
CA ARG A 85 3.11 -12.50 4.95
C ARG A 85 3.64 -13.78 4.31
N PRO A 86 4.97 -14.03 4.38
CA PRO A 86 5.56 -15.31 3.97
C PRO A 86 4.86 -16.51 4.63
#